data_AF-A0A662UCP3-F1
#
_entry.id   AF-A0A662UCP3-F1
#
_cell.length_a   1.000
_cell.length_b   1.000
_cell.length_c   1.000
_cell.angle_alpha   90.00
_cell.angle_beta   90.00
_cell.angle_gamma   90.00
#
_symmetry.space_group_name_H-M   'P 1'
#
loop_
_entity.id
_entity.type
_entity.pdbx_description
1 polymer ?
#
loop_
_entity_poly.entity_id
_entity_poly.type
_entity_poly.pdbx_seq_one_letter_code
_entity_poly.pdbx_strand_id
1 'polypeptide(L)'
;MAVFEYVTLVLEESKEVPVLDLEGKVVNKVKLPPIFGLPVRIDVIRRAFHSAHTARIQPKGRDPLAGKRRCGHYWGIGHGLARLPRLWNGRAVFAPNVKGGRRQFAPTPLKRIREEINWKEMKLAILSALAASARREFVETRGHVVPENIEVPVVVVDELEKLERTKQVKEFLTKTGLWADVERAQRRTRIRAGKGKMRGRRYVTPKSV
;
A
#
# COMPACT_ATOMS: atom_id res chain seq x y z
N MET A 1 -20.18 -16.67 19.27
CA MET A 1 -19.14 -16.29 20.24
C MET A 1 -17.84 -17.03 19.93
N ALA A 2 -17.03 -16.55 18.98
CA ALA A 2 -15.68 -17.06 18.74
C ALA A 2 -14.68 -15.99 19.21
N VAL A 3 -14.73 -15.73 20.52
CA VAL A 3 -14.07 -14.59 21.16
C VAL A 3 -12.76 -15.14 21.73
N PHE A 4 -11.70 -14.96 20.94
CA PHE A 4 -10.27 -15.10 21.29
C PHE A 4 -9.61 -16.49 21.38
N GLU A 5 -9.45 -17.21 20.26
CA GLU A 5 -8.40 -18.27 20.17
C GLU A 5 -6.96 -17.72 20.32
N TYR A 6 -6.76 -16.39 20.21
CA TYR A 6 -5.44 -15.75 20.26
C TYR A 6 -5.10 -15.08 21.59
N VAL A 7 -5.99 -15.14 22.60
CA VAL A 7 -5.69 -14.59 23.95
C VAL A 7 -4.50 -15.32 24.58
N THR A 8 -4.25 -16.57 24.19
CA THR A 8 -3.09 -17.36 24.63
C THR A 8 -1.74 -16.84 24.12
N LEU A 9 -1.71 -15.96 23.12
CA LEU A 9 -0.47 -15.36 22.58
C LEU A 9 -0.17 -13.98 23.16
N VAL A 10 -0.98 -13.48 24.09
CA VAL A 10 -0.78 -12.17 24.69
C VAL A 10 0.41 -12.25 25.66
N LEU A 11 1.45 -11.46 25.39
CA LEU A 11 2.71 -11.47 26.14
C LEU A 11 2.80 -10.32 27.14
N GLU A 12 2.07 -9.22 26.90
CA GLU A 12 2.08 -8.01 27.73
C GLU A 12 0.69 -7.76 28.32
N GLU A 13 0.65 -7.34 29.60
CA GLU A 13 -0.60 -6.98 30.29
C GLU A 13 -1.27 -5.74 29.67
N SER A 14 -2.59 -5.62 29.86
CA SER A 14 -3.38 -4.54 29.30
C SER A 14 -3.00 -3.19 29.88
N LYS A 15 -2.38 -2.35 29.04
CA LYS A 15 -2.04 -0.97 29.39
C LYS A 15 -3.30 -0.12 29.57
N GLU A 16 -3.30 0.76 30.57
CA GLU A 16 -4.31 1.81 30.74
C GLU A 16 -3.91 3.04 29.93
N VAL A 17 -4.85 3.59 29.17
CA VAL A 17 -4.63 4.76 28.31
C VAL A 17 -5.61 5.87 28.67
N PRO A 18 -5.15 7.14 28.72
CA PRO A 18 -6.03 8.28 28.91
C PRO A 18 -6.94 8.52 27.70
N VAL A 19 -8.21 8.82 27.97
CA VAL A 19 -9.19 9.29 27.00
C VAL A 19 -9.13 10.81 26.97
N LEU A 20 -8.92 11.36 25.77
CA LEU A 20 -8.81 12.79 25.53
C LEU A 20 -10.15 13.39 25.14
N ASP A 21 -10.45 14.56 25.69
CA ASP A 21 -11.56 15.41 25.28
C ASP A 21 -11.28 16.18 23.99
N LEU A 22 -12.28 16.87 23.45
CA LEU A 22 -12.17 17.82 22.33
C LEU A 22 -11.16 18.95 22.59
N GLU A 23 -10.85 19.23 23.86
CA GLU A 23 -9.85 20.19 24.27
C GLU A 23 -8.44 19.62 24.45
N GLY A 24 -8.27 18.29 24.34
CA GLY A 24 -7.00 17.61 24.60
C GLY A 24 -6.71 17.37 26.08
N LYS A 25 -7.71 17.55 26.96
CA LYS A 25 -7.61 17.23 28.40
C LYS A 25 -7.96 15.76 28.63
N VAL A 26 -7.34 15.16 29.65
CA VAL A 26 -7.64 13.77 30.05
C VAL A 26 -8.93 13.75 30.86
N VAL A 27 -9.94 13.04 30.37
CA VAL A 27 -11.25 12.92 31.04
C VAL A 27 -11.30 11.62 31.84
N ASN A 28 -10.98 10.51 31.20
CA ASN A 28 -11.09 9.17 31.76
C ASN A 28 -9.86 8.32 31.42
N LYS A 29 -9.70 7.18 32.09
CA LYS A 29 -8.71 6.16 31.73
C LYS A 29 -9.45 4.89 31.33
N VAL A 30 -9.02 4.27 30.23
CA VAL A 30 -9.62 3.03 29.72
C VAL A 30 -8.54 1.96 29.61
N LYS A 31 -8.88 0.74 30.04
CA LYS A 31 -8.02 -0.44 29.87
C LYS A 31 -8.07 -0.89 28.42
N LEU A 32 -6.90 -1.01 27.79
CA LEU A 32 -6.82 -1.51 26.43
C LEU A 32 -7.24 -2.97 26.34
N PRO A 33 -7.89 -3.38 25.23
CA PRO A 33 -8.13 -4.78 24.93
C PRO A 33 -6.82 -5.60 24.90
N PRO A 34 -6.88 -6.91 25.23
CA PRO A 34 -5.69 -7.78 25.27
C PRO A 34 -4.98 -7.93 23.91
N ILE A 35 -5.64 -7.56 22.81
CA ILE A 35 -5.08 -7.59 21.44
C ILE A 35 -3.80 -6.75 21.33
N PHE A 36 -3.69 -5.65 22.08
CA PHE A 36 -2.54 -4.76 21.99
C PHE A 36 -1.27 -5.33 22.63
N GLY A 37 -1.38 -6.37 23.46
CA GLY A 37 -0.24 -7.10 24.05
C GLY A 37 0.26 -8.28 23.22
N LEU A 38 -0.21 -8.43 21.96
CA LEU A 38 0.25 -9.48 21.05
C LEU A 38 1.66 -9.20 20.53
N PRO A 39 2.48 -10.24 20.26
CA PRO A 39 3.77 -10.07 19.61
C PRO A 39 3.63 -9.49 18.20
N VAL A 40 4.51 -8.54 17.87
CA VAL A 40 4.58 -7.92 16.55
C VAL A 40 5.38 -8.81 15.59
N ARG A 41 4.68 -9.46 14.65
CA ARG A 41 5.21 -10.36 13.62
C ARG A 41 5.28 -9.66 12.27
N ILE A 42 6.43 -9.05 12.01
CA ILE A 42 6.68 -8.26 10.80
C ILE A 42 6.63 -9.13 9.53
N ASP A 43 7.03 -10.40 9.63
CA ASP A 43 6.98 -11.41 8.58
C ASP A 43 5.55 -11.63 8.06
N VAL A 44 4.61 -11.90 8.96
CA VAL A 44 3.20 -12.16 8.63
C VAL A 44 2.53 -10.89 8.10
N ILE A 45 2.83 -9.73 8.69
CA ILE A 45 2.33 -8.42 8.22
C ILE A 45 2.79 -8.14 6.79
N ARG A 46 4.07 -8.38 6.47
CA ARG A 46 4.61 -8.16 5.13
C ARG A 46 3.93 -9.04 4.09
N ARG A 47 3.74 -10.33 4.38
CA ARG A 47 3.07 -11.25 3.46
C ARG A 47 1.61 -10.85 3.21
N ALA A 48 0.87 -10.51 4.27
CA ALA A 48 -0.49 -10.01 4.15
C ALA A 48 -0.55 -8.70 3.33
N PHE A 49 0.40 -7.79 3.51
CA PHE A 49 0.50 -6.57 2.72
C PHE A 49 0.74 -6.87 1.23
N HIS A 50 1.64 -7.79 0.89
CA HIS A 50 1.90 -8.17 -0.51
C HIS A 50 0.67 -8.78 -1.19
N SER A 51 -0.04 -9.69 -0.52
CA SER A 51 -1.30 -10.24 -1.02
C SER A 51 -2.36 -9.15 -1.23
N ALA A 52 -2.56 -8.27 -0.23
CA ALA A 52 -3.51 -7.16 -0.34
C ALA A 52 -3.13 -6.14 -1.43
N HIS A 53 -1.84 -5.88 -1.62
CA HIS A 53 -1.34 -4.98 -2.65
C HIS A 53 -1.54 -5.55 -4.05
N THR A 54 -1.20 -6.83 -4.25
CA THR A 54 -1.34 -7.51 -5.54
C THR A 54 -2.80 -7.66 -5.97
N ALA A 55 -3.72 -7.84 -5.02
CA ALA A 55 -5.16 -7.87 -5.29
C ALA A 55 -5.71 -6.57 -5.91
N ARG A 56 -5.08 -5.41 -5.63
CA ARG A 56 -5.48 -4.12 -6.20
C ARG A 56 -4.90 -3.84 -7.59
N ILE A 57 -3.98 -4.68 -8.07
CA ILE A 57 -3.31 -4.46 -9.35
C ILE A 57 -4.26 -4.82 -10.49
N GLN A 58 -4.53 -3.86 -11.37
CA GLN A 58 -5.30 -4.10 -12.58
C GLN A 58 -4.50 -4.96 -13.58
N PRO A 59 -5.09 -6.04 -14.13
CA PRO A 59 -4.49 -6.82 -15.21
C PRO A 59 -4.15 -5.94 -16.42
N LYS A 60 -3.01 -6.19 -17.04
CA LYS A 60 -2.54 -5.43 -18.20
C LYS A 60 -1.96 -6.38 -19.23
N GLY A 61 -2.24 -6.12 -20.50
CA GLY A 61 -1.76 -6.92 -21.61
C GLY A 61 -1.43 -6.09 -22.84
N ARG A 62 -0.84 -6.75 -23.84
CA ARG A 62 -0.74 -6.23 -25.21
C ARG A 62 -1.79 -6.91 -26.09
N ASP A 63 -2.16 -6.25 -27.19
CA ASP A 63 -2.93 -6.90 -28.26
C ASP A 63 -2.18 -8.17 -28.74
N PRO A 64 -2.82 -9.35 -28.73
CA PRO A 64 -2.23 -10.62 -29.19
C PRO A 64 -1.63 -10.57 -30.62
N LEU A 65 -2.18 -9.71 -31.48
CA LEU A 65 -1.77 -9.54 -32.88
C LEU A 65 -0.74 -8.40 -33.07
N ALA A 66 -0.33 -7.72 -32.00
CA ALA A 66 0.65 -6.64 -32.09
C ALA A 66 1.98 -7.14 -32.72
N GLY A 67 2.37 -6.52 -33.85
CA GLY A 67 3.58 -6.89 -34.60
C GLY A 67 3.46 -8.16 -35.44
N LYS A 68 2.26 -8.74 -35.55
CA LYS A 68 1.95 -9.97 -36.31
C LYS A 68 0.96 -9.78 -37.47
N ARG A 69 0.37 -8.58 -37.62
CA ARG A 69 -0.67 -8.31 -38.65
C ARG A 69 -0.14 -8.21 -40.09
N ARG A 70 1.18 -8.14 -40.28
CA ARG A 70 1.80 -7.96 -41.60
C ARG A 70 2.17 -9.32 -42.18
N CYS A 71 1.72 -9.64 -43.38
CA CYS A 71 2.09 -10.87 -44.07
C CYS A 71 3.47 -10.70 -44.73
N GLY A 72 4.51 -11.26 -44.14
CA GLY A 72 5.86 -11.32 -44.71
C GLY A 72 6.37 -12.74 -44.69
N HIS A 73 7.07 -13.12 -45.76
CA HIS A 73 7.61 -14.46 -45.94
C HIS A 73 9.12 -14.39 -46.05
N TYR A 74 9.79 -15.50 -45.74
CA TYR A 74 11.22 -15.60 -45.96
C TYR A 74 11.50 -15.78 -47.46
N TRP A 75 12.39 -14.97 -48.01
CA TRP A 75 12.72 -14.97 -49.45
C TRP A 75 13.67 -16.09 -49.88
N GLY A 76 14.26 -16.86 -48.96
CA GLY A 76 15.24 -17.89 -49.29
C GLY A 76 16.69 -17.43 -49.17
N ILE A 77 17.61 -18.32 -49.55
CA ILE A 77 19.06 -18.12 -49.51
C ILE A 77 19.50 -17.52 -50.86
N GLY A 78 20.63 -16.81 -50.89
CA GLY A 78 21.21 -16.29 -52.15
C GLY A 78 20.98 -14.79 -52.40
N HIS A 79 20.25 -14.10 -51.53
CA HIS A 79 20.00 -12.66 -51.65
C HIS A 79 20.97 -11.76 -50.84
N GLY A 80 22.00 -12.32 -50.19
CA GLY A 80 22.88 -11.56 -49.29
C GLY A 80 22.17 -10.98 -48.05
N LEU A 81 20.96 -11.47 -47.74
CA LEU A 81 20.11 -10.96 -46.67
C LEU A 81 19.98 -11.96 -45.52
N ALA A 82 19.79 -11.42 -44.30
CA ALA A 82 19.47 -12.22 -43.12
C ALA A 82 18.16 -13.02 -43.30
N ARG A 83 18.13 -14.23 -42.74
CA ARG A 83 17.01 -15.20 -42.81
C ARG A 83 15.83 -14.81 -41.93
N LEU A 84 15.15 -13.72 -42.29
CA LEU A 84 13.97 -13.19 -41.60
C LEU A 84 12.79 -13.10 -42.56
N PRO A 85 11.54 -13.19 -42.07
CA PRO A 85 10.37 -12.92 -42.89
C PRO A 85 10.33 -11.44 -43.28
N ARG A 86 10.17 -11.18 -44.57
CA ARG A 86 10.21 -9.85 -45.18
C ARG A 86 8.92 -9.58 -45.95
N LEU A 87 8.58 -8.29 -46.01
CA LEU A 87 7.61 -7.77 -46.98
C LEU A 87 8.25 -7.69 -48.37
N TRP A 88 7.43 -7.50 -49.40
CA TRP A 88 7.86 -7.29 -50.79
C TRP A 88 8.87 -6.13 -50.94
N ASN A 89 8.79 -5.11 -50.10
CA ASN A 89 9.73 -3.98 -50.07
C ASN A 89 11.04 -4.25 -49.30
N GLY A 90 11.35 -5.51 -48.99
CA GLY A 90 12.59 -5.93 -48.31
C GLY A 90 12.62 -5.66 -46.80
N ARG A 91 11.61 -5.03 -46.21
CA ARG A 91 11.57 -4.76 -44.77
C ARG A 91 11.27 -6.03 -43.97
N ALA A 92 12.13 -6.34 -42.99
CA ALA A 92 11.89 -7.45 -42.07
C ALA A 92 10.72 -7.17 -41.11
N VAL A 93 9.90 -8.19 -40.87
CA VAL A 93 8.69 -8.15 -40.04
C VAL A 93 8.64 -9.37 -39.11
N PHE A 94 7.59 -9.49 -38.28
CA PHE A 94 7.33 -10.57 -37.31
C PHE A 94 8.36 -10.80 -36.19
N ALA A 95 9.65 -10.75 -36.46
CA ALA A 95 10.69 -11.12 -35.52
C ALA A 95 10.82 -10.11 -34.35
N PRO A 96 11.24 -10.56 -33.16
CA PRO A 96 11.33 -9.67 -31.98
C PRO A 96 12.46 -8.66 -32.04
N ASN A 97 13.51 -8.96 -32.82
CA ASN A 97 14.67 -8.11 -33.02
C ASN A 97 14.44 -7.01 -34.07
N VAL A 98 13.28 -6.95 -34.74
CA VAL A 98 13.02 -5.96 -35.80
C VAL A 98 12.02 -4.88 -35.38
N LYS A 99 12.20 -3.67 -35.91
CA LYS A 99 11.33 -2.51 -35.64
C LYS A 99 9.90 -2.75 -36.14
N GLY A 100 8.97 -2.92 -35.19
CA GLY A 100 7.56 -3.18 -35.48
C GLY A 100 7.21 -4.66 -35.60
N GLY A 101 8.13 -5.56 -35.27
CA GLY A 101 7.84 -6.99 -35.11
C GLY A 101 7.19 -7.31 -33.75
N ARG A 102 6.91 -8.59 -33.51
CA ARG A 102 6.23 -9.05 -32.30
C ARG A 102 7.17 -8.98 -31.09
N ARG A 103 6.67 -8.57 -29.93
CA ARG A 103 7.47 -8.68 -28.70
C ARG A 103 7.52 -10.14 -28.24
N GLN A 104 8.70 -10.67 -27.94
CA GLN A 104 8.82 -11.99 -27.32
C GLN A 104 8.31 -11.94 -25.87
N PHE A 105 7.57 -12.96 -25.44
CA PHE A 105 6.92 -13.05 -24.12
C PHE A 105 6.16 -11.77 -23.74
N ALA A 106 5.25 -11.34 -24.62
CA ALA A 106 4.43 -10.17 -24.38
C ALA A 106 3.57 -10.36 -23.10
N PRO A 107 3.37 -9.31 -22.29
CA PRO A 107 2.48 -9.37 -21.14
C PRO A 107 1.06 -9.74 -21.57
N THR A 108 0.49 -10.76 -20.92
CA THR A 108 -0.88 -11.21 -21.12
C THR A 108 -1.75 -10.80 -19.94
N PRO A 109 -3.04 -10.48 -20.20
CA PRO A 109 -3.99 -10.20 -19.13
C PRO A 109 -4.30 -11.45 -18.28
N LEU A 110 -4.08 -12.64 -18.84
CA LEU A 110 -4.30 -13.93 -18.18
C LEU A 110 -3.29 -14.26 -17.07
N LYS A 111 -2.23 -13.45 -16.90
CA LYS A 111 -1.24 -13.66 -15.85
C LYS A 111 -1.91 -13.54 -14.47
N ARG A 112 -1.81 -14.59 -13.64
CA ARG A 112 -2.21 -14.54 -12.23
C ARG A 112 -1.25 -13.64 -11.46
N ILE A 113 -1.73 -12.44 -11.11
CA ILE A 113 -0.94 -11.42 -10.39
C ILE A 113 -1.25 -11.46 -8.88
N ARG A 114 -2.49 -11.80 -8.51
CA ARG A 114 -2.95 -11.86 -7.13
C ARG A 114 -2.30 -13.03 -6.40
N GLU A 115 -1.69 -12.72 -5.27
CA GLU A 115 -1.24 -13.73 -4.30
C GLU A 115 -2.38 -14.03 -3.31
N GLU A 116 -2.68 -15.30 -3.09
CA GLU A 116 -3.70 -15.75 -2.15
C GLU A 116 -3.09 -16.00 -0.77
N ILE A 117 -3.88 -15.76 0.28
CA ILE A 117 -3.47 -15.91 1.67
C ILE A 117 -4.59 -16.52 2.49
N ASN A 118 -4.21 -17.33 3.48
CA ASN A 118 -5.17 -17.96 4.38
C ASN A 118 -5.88 -16.93 5.25
N TRP A 119 -7.15 -17.18 5.55
CA TRP A 119 -7.95 -16.29 6.39
C TRP A 119 -7.38 -16.13 7.82
N LYS A 120 -6.85 -17.22 8.40
CA LYS A 120 -6.21 -17.20 9.74
C LYS A 120 -4.96 -16.33 9.75
N GLU A 121 -4.14 -16.46 8.71
CA GLU A 121 -2.91 -15.68 8.55
C GLU A 121 -3.21 -14.20 8.35
N MET A 122 -4.20 -13.86 7.53
CA MET A 122 -4.67 -12.49 7.37
C MET A 122 -5.18 -11.90 8.69
N LYS A 123 -5.97 -12.67 9.45
CA LYS A 123 -6.48 -12.24 10.76
C LYS A 123 -5.34 -11.97 11.75
N LEU A 124 -4.36 -12.87 11.82
CA LEU A 124 -3.18 -12.69 12.67
C LEU A 124 -2.36 -11.46 12.25
N ALA A 125 -2.20 -11.22 10.95
CA ALA A 125 -1.51 -10.04 10.43
C ALA A 125 -2.17 -8.73 10.89
N ILE A 126 -3.50 -8.66 10.83
CA ILE A 126 -4.27 -7.48 11.26
C ILE A 126 -4.11 -7.26 12.76
N LEU A 127 -4.26 -8.32 13.58
CA LEU A 127 -4.10 -8.22 15.02
C LEU A 127 -2.69 -7.77 15.41
N SER A 128 -1.67 -8.33 14.76
CA SER A 128 -0.28 -7.96 14.99
C SER A 128 0.05 -6.53 14.54
N ALA A 129 -0.56 -6.05 13.46
CA ALA A 129 -0.45 -4.66 13.03
C ALA A 129 -1.13 -3.68 14.00
N LEU A 130 -2.26 -4.07 14.61
CA LEU A 130 -2.90 -3.29 15.66
C LEU A 130 -2.03 -3.21 16.92
N ALA A 131 -1.44 -4.33 17.34
CA ALA A 131 -0.48 -4.34 18.45
C ALA A 131 0.71 -3.40 18.18
N ALA A 132 1.23 -3.39 16.95
CA ALA A 132 2.30 -2.49 16.56
C ALA A 132 1.92 -1.00 16.67
N SER A 133 0.65 -0.64 16.50
CA SER A 133 0.21 0.75 16.67
C SER A 133 0.22 1.23 18.12
N ALA A 134 0.13 0.34 19.11
CA ALA A 134 0.22 0.72 20.53
C ALA A 134 1.65 0.95 21.01
N ARG A 135 2.64 0.45 20.26
CA ARG A 135 4.06 0.58 20.60
C ARG A 135 4.66 1.82 19.95
N ARG A 136 5.08 2.77 20.78
CA ARG A 136 5.65 4.05 20.37
C ARG A 136 6.84 3.91 19.41
N GLU A 137 7.74 2.96 19.68
CA GLU A 137 8.92 2.67 18.87
C GLU A 137 8.58 2.44 17.39
N PHE A 138 7.53 1.66 17.10
CA PHE A 138 7.12 1.37 15.72
C PHE A 138 6.48 2.58 15.02
N VAL A 139 5.84 3.48 15.78
CA VAL A 139 5.22 4.70 15.25
C VAL A 139 6.29 5.74 14.90
N GLU A 140 7.27 5.93 15.77
CA GLU A 140 8.39 6.84 15.56
C GLU A 140 9.31 6.36 14.43
N THR A 141 9.65 5.07 14.39
CA THR A 141 10.48 4.49 13.30
C THR A 141 9.80 4.56 11.94
N ARG A 142 8.46 4.56 11.87
CA ARG A 142 7.71 4.83 10.64
C ARG A 142 7.79 6.29 10.18
N GLY A 143 8.15 7.21 11.09
CA GLY A 143 8.39 8.63 10.82
C GLY A 143 7.18 9.53 11.06
N HIS A 144 6.27 9.12 11.95
CA HIS A 144 5.21 9.99 12.49
C HIS A 144 5.80 10.91 13.57
N VAL A 145 5.30 12.15 13.64
CA VAL A 145 5.68 13.10 14.69
C VAL A 145 4.62 13.06 15.78
N VAL A 146 4.93 12.35 16.87
CA VAL A 146 4.06 12.25 18.04
C VAL A 146 4.74 12.98 19.20
N PRO A 147 4.06 13.92 19.89
CA PRO A 147 4.65 14.61 21.03
C PRO A 147 4.91 13.64 22.18
N GLU A 148 5.94 13.92 22.98
CA GLU A 148 6.33 13.08 24.13
C GLU A 148 5.20 12.89 25.15
N ASN A 149 4.38 13.90 25.33
CA ASN A 149 3.30 13.94 26.31
C ASN A 149 2.08 13.06 25.97
N ILE A 150 2.02 12.46 24.77
CA ILE A 150 0.86 11.67 24.33
C ILE A 150 1.20 10.19 24.33
N GLU A 151 0.39 9.43 25.05
CA GLU A 151 0.43 7.99 25.01
C GLU A 151 -0.26 7.45 23.76
N VAL A 152 0.38 6.48 23.14
CA VAL A 152 -0.15 5.76 21.97
C VAL A 152 -0.75 4.44 22.47
N PRO A 153 -1.91 3.98 21.97
CA PRO A 153 -2.81 4.60 20.98
C PRO A 153 -3.61 5.78 21.54
N VAL A 154 -3.90 6.78 20.70
CA VAL A 154 -4.73 7.93 21.10
C VAL A 154 -6.19 7.53 21.11
N VAL A 155 -6.86 7.66 22.26
CA VAL A 155 -8.29 7.40 22.44
C VAL A 155 -9.00 8.73 22.72
N VAL A 156 -10.11 8.96 22.02
CA VAL A 156 -10.87 10.23 22.08
C VAL A 156 -12.31 9.91 22.44
N VAL A 157 -13.02 10.87 23.05
CA VAL A 157 -14.45 10.77 23.35
C VAL A 157 -15.29 10.71 22.05
N ASP A 158 -16.40 9.97 22.10
CA ASP A 158 -17.35 9.78 20.99
C ASP A 158 -17.96 11.09 20.45
N GLU A 159 -17.88 12.18 21.22
CA GLU A 159 -18.33 13.51 20.79
C GLU A 159 -17.59 14.03 19.55
N LEU A 160 -16.40 13.51 19.25
CA LEU A 160 -15.68 13.83 18.01
C LEU A 160 -16.47 13.46 16.75
N GLU A 161 -17.30 12.41 16.80
CA GLU A 161 -18.13 11.99 15.66
C GLU A 161 -19.22 13.02 15.31
N LYS A 162 -19.61 13.87 16.26
CA LYS A 162 -20.66 14.89 16.08
C LYS A 162 -20.15 16.18 15.41
N LEU A 163 -18.85 16.30 15.17
CA LEU A 163 -18.27 17.49 14.55
C LEU A 163 -18.63 17.58 13.06
N GLU A 164 -19.32 18.65 12.66
CA GLU A 164 -19.73 18.85 11.27
C GLU A 164 -18.70 19.60 10.43
N ARG A 165 -17.91 20.50 11.05
CA ARG A 165 -17.03 21.43 10.33
C ARG A 165 -15.57 21.01 10.41
N THR A 166 -14.88 21.02 9.28
CA THR A 166 -13.43 20.74 9.20
C THR A 166 -12.59 21.70 10.04
N LYS A 167 -13.06 22.93 10.26
CA LYS A 167 -12.41 23.90 11.15
C LYS A 167 -12.33 23.38 12.60
N GLN A 168 -13.40 22.76 13.09
CA GLN A 168 -13.45 22.20 14.44
C GLN A 168 -12.47 21.02 14.58
N VAL A 169 -12.38 20.17 13.56
CA VAL A 169 -11.41 19.05 13.51
C VAL A 169 -9.97 19.58 13.51
N LYS A 170 -9.69 20.65 12.78
CA LYS A 170 -8.38 21.31 12.79
C LYS A 170 -8.03 21.86 14.17
N GLU A 171 -8.98 22.51 14.83
CA GLU A 171 -8.80 23.04 16.20
C GLU A 171 -8.51 21.90 17.19
N PHE A 172 -9.25 20.80 17.11
CA PHE A 172 -9.02 19.59 17.90
C PHE A 172 -7.60 19.03 17.71
N LEU A 173 -7.16 18.83 16.47
CA LEU A 173 -5.81 18.31 16.17
C LEU A 173 -4.70 19.27 16.63
N THR A 174 -4.99 20.57 16.66
CA THR A 174 -4.05 21.58 17.15
C THR A 174 -3.94 21.53 18.68
N LYS A 175 -5.08 21.44 19.38
CA LYS A 175 -5.12 21.32 20.85
C LYS A 175 -4.48 20.03 21.35
N THR A 176 -4.68 18.92 20.63
CA THR A 176 -4.04 17.63 20.92
C THR A 176 -2.58 17.55 20.43
N GLY A 177 -2.03 18.57 19.77
CA GLY A 177 -0.63 18.55 19.29
C GLY A 177 -0.34 17.58 18.12
N LEU A 178 -1.34 16.87 17.61
CA LEU A 178 -1.21 15.96 16.46
C LEU A 178 -1.13 16.70 15.11
N TRP A 179 -1.44 18.00 15.10
CA TRP A 179 -1.38 18.84 13.91
C TRP A 179 0.02 18.87 13.26
N ALA A 180 1.08 18.71 14.05
CA ALA A 180 2.46 18.67 13.55
C ALA A 180 2.69 17.52 12.54
N ASP A 181 2.05 16.36 12.73
CA ASP A 181 2.18 15.22 11.80
C ASP A 181 1.45 15.48 10.47
N VAL A 182 0.30 16.17 10.53
CA VAL A 182 -0.46 16.60 9.35
C VAL A 182 0.36 17.62 8.55
N GLU A 183 0.95 18.60 9.24
CA GLU A 183 1.78 19.60 8.60
C GLU A 183 3.04 18.98 7.96
N ARG A 184 3.67 18.00 8.63
CA ARG A 184 4.77 17.21 8.04
C ARG A 184 4.33 16.55 6.73
N ALA A 185 3.16 15.91 6.70
CA ALA A 185 2.65 15.25 5.50
C ALA A 185 2.37 16.27 4.37
N GLN A 186 1.80 17.43 4.70
CA GLN A 186 1.57 18.51 3.74
C GLN A 186 2.89 19.03 3.15
N ARG A 187 3.85 19.42 4.00
CA ARG A 187 5.16 19.96 3.58
C ARG A 187 5.96 18.97 2.72
N ARG A 188 5.83 17.66 2.99
CA ARG A 188 6.50 16.60 2.23
C ARG A 188 5.74 16.15 0.99
N THR A 189 4.61 16.79 0.67
CA THR A 189 3.88 16.51 -0.57
C THR A 189 4.71 16.99 -1.76
N ARG A 190 5.09 16.05 -2.63
CA ARG A 190 5.94 16.36 -3.79
C ARG A 190 5.40 15.74 -5.06
N ILE A 191 5.86 16.28 -6.19
CA ILE A 191 5.58 15.70 -7.50
C ILE A 191 6.31 14.35 -7.61
N ARG A 192 5.59 13.31 -8.04
CA ARG A 192 6.12 11.96 -8.23
C ARG A 192 7.22 11.95 -9.29
N ALA A 193 8.36 11.38 -8.92
CA ALA A 193 9.44 11.14 -9.86
C ALA A 193 9.03 10.12 -10.95
N GLY A 194 9.54 10.31 -12.17
CA GLY A 194 9.34 9.40 -13.30
C GLY A 194 8.01 9.58 -14.05
N LYS A 195 7.65 8.57 -14.87
CA LYS A 195 6.49 8.62 -15.78
C LYS A 195 5.13 8.43 -15.09
N GLY A 196 5.11 8.12 -13.79
CA GLY A 196 3.88 7.97 -13.01
C GLY A 196 3.04 9.25 -12.96
N LYS A 197 3.69 10.42 -13.04
CA LYS A 197 3.03 11.72 -13.08
C LYS A 197 2.08 11.90 -14.27
N MET A 198 2.39 11.29 -15.41
CA MET A 198 1.55 11.31 -16.61
C MET A 198 0.39 10.30 -16.54
N ARG A 199 0.37 9.41 -15.54
CA ARG A 199 -0.61 8.32 -15.40
C ARG A 199 -1.59 8.59 -14.26
N GLY A 200 -1.99 9.85 -14.07
CA GLY A 200 -2.92 10.29 -13.01
C GLY A 200 -2.35 10.25 -11.58
N ARG A 201 -1.05 9.96 -11.39
CA ARG A 201 -0.42 9.82 -10.07
C ARG A 201 0.64 10.90 -9.85
N ARG A 202 0.24 12.16 -10.03
CA ARG A 202 1.16 13.31 -10.03
C ARG A 202 1.77 13.60 -8.66
N TYR A 203 1.02 13.49 -7.58
CA TYR A 203 1.50 13.81 -6.24
C TYR A 203 1.80 12.56 -5.41
N VAL A 204 2.75 12.68 -4.49
CA VAL A 204 3.06 11.71 -3.45
C VAL A 204 3.00 12.43 -2.11
N THR A 205 2.05 12.02 -1.28
CA THR A 205 1.85 12.50 0.08
C THR A 205 2.28 11.37 1.04
N PRO A 206 3.09 11.66 2.08
CA PRO A 206 3.25 10.75 3.20
C PRO A 206 1.91 10.49 3.89
N LYS A 207 1.82 9.37 4.62
CA LYS A 207 0.66 9.08 5.47
C LYS A 207 0.83 9.80 6.80
N SER A 208 -0.23 10.49 7.25
CA SER A 208 -0.36 11.11 8.56
C SER A 208 -1.29 10.28 9.44
N VAL A 209 -1.46 10.75 10.69
CA VAL A 209 -2.64 10.50 11.54
C VAL A 209 -3.93 10.65 10.73
#